data_AF-A0A7C4IMK7-F1
#
_entry.id   AF-A0A7C4IMK7-F1
#
_cell.length_a   1.000
_cell.length_b   1.000
_cell.length_c   1.000
_cell.angle_alpha   90.00
_cell.angle_beta   90.00
_cell.angle_gamma   90.00
#
_symmetry.space_group_name_H-M   'P 1'
#
loop_
_entity.id
_entity.type
_entity.pdbx_description
1 polymer ?
#
loop_
_entity_poly.entity_id
_entity_poly.type
_entity_poly.pdbx_seq_one_letter_code
_entity_poly.pdbx_strand_id
1 'polypeptide(L)'
;MKKKIGTLLSEDLFYEAKKVALSEKKTLSQLLEDALRIYLLTGETDRRKSRKHVVQDTRGVMSVSRKVLTDVMEEEGVYDV
;
A
#
# COMPACT_ATOMS: atom_id res chain seq x y z
N MET A 1 20.44 15.50 -3.02
CA MET A 1 20.37 16.27 -4.29
C MET A 1 18.90 16.40 -4.69
N LYS A 2 18.42 17.57 -5.13
CA LYS A 2 17.01 17.78 -5.52
C LYS A 2 16.87 17.76 -7.05
N LYS A 3 15.77 17.18 -7.56
CA LYS A 3 15.41 17.22 -9.00
C LYS A 3 14.27 18.21 -9.20
N LYS A 4 14.38 19.08 -10.21
CA LYS A 4 13.29 19.99 -10.61
C LYS A 4 12.33 19.21 -11.51
N ILE A 5 11.03 19.27 -11.19
CA ILE A 5 9.97 18.58 -11.92
C ILE A 5 8.92 19.62 -12.28
N GLY A 6 8.50 19.66 -13.55
CA GLY A 6 7.33 20.42 -13.99
C GLY A 6 6.09 19.55 -13.88
N THR A 7 5.02 20.05 -13.28
CA THR A 7 3.73 19.35 -13.15
C THR A 7 2.59 20.31 -13.39
N LEU A 8 1.44 19.78 -13.82
CA LEU A 8 0.19 20.51 -13.94
C LEU A 8 -0.66 20.24 -12.69
N LEU A 9 -1.23 21.30 -12.13
CA LEU A 9 -2.13 21.26 -10.98
C LEU A 9 -3.36 22.11 -11.32
N SER A 10 -4.52 21.77 -10.76
CA SER A 10 -5.68 22.64 -10.85
C SER A 10 -5.38 23.97 -10.14
N GLU A 11 -5.95 25.05 -10.67
CA GLU A 11 -5.70 26.41 -10.17
C GLU A 11 -6.18 26.58 -8.72
N ASP A 12 -7.37 26.05 -8.41
CA ASP A 12 -7.93 26.08 -7.06
C ASP A 12 -7.03 25.37 -6.04
N LEU A 13 -6.52 24.19 -6.41
CA LEU A 13 -5.63 23.40 -5.55
C LEU A 13 -4.30 24.12 -5.34
N PHE A 14 -3.76 24.75 -6.38
CA PHE A 14 -2.52 25.52 -6.29
C PHE A 14 -2.70 26.75 -5.39
N TYR A 15 -3.84 27.43 -5.47
CA TYR A 15 -4.16 28.57 -4.62
C TYR A 15 -4.27 28.17 -3.14
N GLU A 16 -5.03 27.12 -2.84
CA GLU A 16 -5.16 26.61 -1.46
C GLU A 16 -3.82 26.13 -0.91
N ALA A 17 -3.03 25.39 -1.71
CA ALA A 17 -1.70 24.95 -1.29
C ALA A 17 -0.76 26.13 -0.95
N LYS A 18 -0.84 27.24 -1.69
CA LYS A 18 -0.09 28.46 -1.37
C LYS A 18 -0.54 29.10 -0.06
N LYS A 19 -1.85 29.16 0.18
CA LYS A 19 -2.41 29.71 1.41
C LYS A 19 -1.93 28.92 2.63
N VAL A 20 -1.97 27.59 2.54
CA VAL A 20 -1.45 26.71 3.60
C VAL A 20 0.05 26.90 3.78
N ALA A 21 0.83 26.93 2.70
CA ALA A 21 2.27 27.16 2.77
C ALA A 21 2.62 28.47 3.49
N LEU A 22 1.88 29.54 3.19
CA LEU A 22 2.03 30.83 3.86
C LEU A 22 1.71 30.74 5.36
N SER A 23 0.60 30.07 5.72
CA SER A 23 0.19 29.90 7.12
C SER A 23 1.20 29.09 7.94
N GLU A 24 1.84 28.09 7.33
CA GLU A 24 2.87 27.26 7.95
C GLU A 24 4.27 27.88 7.89
N LYS A 25 4.43 29.07 7.29
CA LYS A 25 5.71 29.73 7.03
C LYS A 25 6.70 28.85 6.25
N LYS A 26 6.17 28.05 5.32
CA LYS A 26 6.94 27.15 4.45
C LYS A 26 6.89 27.62 3.00
N THR A 27 7.89 27.20 2.22
CA THR A 27 7.82 27.34 0.77
C THR A 27 6.84 26.29 0.20
N LEU A 28 6.18 26.61 -0.93
CA LEU A 28 5.30 25.65 -1.61
C LEU A 28 6.02 24.34 -1.95
N SER A 29 7.31 24.43 -2.32
CA SER A 29 8.12 23.23 -2.61
C SER A 29 8.31 22.34 -1.38
N GLN A 30 8.49 22.90 -0.18
CA GLN A 30 8.59 22.11 1.05
C GLN A 30 7.27 21.44 1.38
N LEU A 31 6.16 22.17 1.26
CA LEU A 31 4.83 21.62 1.51
C LEU A 31 4.50 20.46 0.56
N LEU A 32 4.82 20.58 -0.73
CA LEU A 32 4.64 19.49 -1.70
C LEU A 32 5.54 18.29 -1.40
N GLU A 33 6.79 18.54 -0.98
CA GLU A 33 7.72 17.47 -0.60
C GLU A 33 7.24 16.72 0.66
N ASP A 34 6.76 17.46 1.68
CA ASP A 34 6.19 16.90 2.90
C ASP A 34 4.94 16.06 2.61
N ALA A 35 4.01 16.59 1.80
CA ALA A 35 2.79 15.89 1.41
C ALA A 35 3.10 14.59 0.65
N LEU A 36 4.05 14.62 -0.28
CA LEU A 36 4.49 13.42 -1.01
C LEU A 36 5.14 12.40 -0.08
N ARG A 37 5.96 12.83 0.89
CA ARG A 37 6.55 11.92 1.89
C ARG A 37 5.47 11.26 2.73
N ILE A 38 4.50 12.03 3.22
CA ILE A 38 3.37 11.49 3.99
C ILE A 38 2.60 10.47 3.15
N TYR A 39 2.25 10.82 1.91
CA TYR A 39 1.52 9.93 1.01
C TYR A 39 2.26 8.62 0.73
N LEU A 40 3.58 8.68 0.51
CA LEU A 40 4.40 7.49 0.31
C LEU A 40 4.50 6.64 1.58
N LEU A 41 4.64 7.27 2.75
CA LEU A 41 4.68 6.56 4.04
C LEU A 41 3.34 5.86 4.32
N THR A 42 2.21 6.54 4.15
CA THR A 42 0.88 5.95 4.36
C THR A 42 0.59 4.86 3.33
N GLY A 43 0.89 5.12 2.05
CA GLY A 43 0.72 4.14 0.98
C GLY A 43 1.60 2.90 1.14
N GLU A 44 2.82 3.02 1.66
CA GLU A 44 3.64 1.87 2.04
C GLU A 44 3.04 1.09 3.20
N THR A 45 2.53 1.77 4.23
CA THR A 45 1.89 1.07 5.36
C THR A 45 0.64 0.32 4.94
N ASP A 46 -0.18 0.89 4.06
CA ASP A 46 -1.41 0.25 3.58
C ASP A 46 -1.13 -0.90 2.60
N ARG A 47 -0.12 -0.77 1.72
CA ARG A 47 0.34 -1.88 0.88
C ARG A 47 0.99 -3.01 1.67
N ARG A 48 1.73 -2.69 2.75
CA ARG A 48 2.28 -3.70 3.68
C ARG A 48 1.18 -4.34 4.53
N LYS A 49 0.15 -3.59 4.94
CA LYS A 49 -1.04 -4.13 5.62
C LYS A 49 -1.86 -5.01 4.69
N SER A 50 -2.08 -4.62 3.44
CA SER A 50 -2.81 -5.47 2.47
C SER A 50 -2.03 -6.76 2.14
N ARG A 51 -0.69 -6.69 2.01
CA ARG A 51 0.15 -7.90 1.91
C ARG A 51 0.14 -8.78 3.16
N LYS A 52 -0.05 -8.21 4.36
CA LYS A 52 -0.27 -8.97 5.60
C LYS A 52 -1.69 -9.54 5.71
N HIS A 53 -2.68 -8.95 5.04
CA HIS A 53 -4.08 -9.39 5.09
C HIS A 53 -4.43 -10.49 4.09
N VAL A 54 -3.65 -10.63 2.99
CA VAL A 54 -3.79 -11.74 2.03
C VAL A 54 -3.51 -13.13 2.67
N VAL A 55 -3.10 -13.19 3.95
CA VAL A 55 -2.88 -14.45 4.71
C VAL A 55 -3.82 -14.59 5.92
N GLN A 56 -4.92 -13.82 5.99
CA GLN A 56 -5.92 -14.00 7.07
C GLN A 56 -7.29 -14.47 6.58
N ASP A 57 -7.74 -14.07 5.39
CA ASP A 57 -9.09 -14.44 4.91
C ASP A 57 -9.22 -15.91 4.47
N THR A 58 -8.09 -16.59 4.19
CA THR A 58 -8.04 -18.03 3.92
C THR A 58 -7.62 -18.86 5.13
N ARG A 59 -7.70 -18.32 6.36
CA ARG A 59 -7.65 -19.12 7.59
C ARG A 59 -8.97 -19.88 7.81
N GLY A 60 -9.41 -20.61 6.78
CA GLY A 60 -10.33 -21.72 6.92
C GLY A 60 -9.61 -22.85 7.64
N VAL A 61 -9.82 -22.91 8.96
CA VAL A 61 -9.84 -24.08 9.85
C VAL A 61 -9.29 -25.40 9.30
N MET A 62 -7.98 -25.50 9.06
CA MET A 62 -7.21 -26.74 9.30
C MET A 62 -5.72 -26.47 9.23
N SER A 63 -5.04 -26.48 10.38
CA SER A 63 -3.57 -26.48 10.44
C SER A 63 -3.04 -27.89 10.17
N VAL A 64 -3.14 -28.33 8.92
CA VAL A 64 -2.56 -29.61 8.50
C VAL A 64 -1.15 -29.36 7.97
N SER A 65 -0.20 -30.20 8.38
CA SER A 65 1.16 -30.11 7.86
C SER A 65 1.15 -30.43 6.36
N ARG A 66 1.97 -29.73 5.57
CA ARG A 66 2.04 -29.90 4.11
C ARG A 66 2.17 -31.37 3.68
N LYS A 67 2.94 -32.15 4.45
CA LYS A 67 3.14 -33.57 4.22
C LYS A 67 1.83 -34.36 4.28
N VAL A 68 1.04 -34.13 5.32
CA VAL A 68 -0.25 -34.80 5.52
C VAL A 68 -1.26 -34.41 4.43
N LEU A 69 -1.23 -33.17 3.94
CA LEU A 69 -2.09 -32.76 2.81
C LEU A 69 -1.70 -33.49 1.52
N THR A 70 -0.40 -33.61 1.24
CA THR A 70 0.09 -34.33 0.06
C THR A 70 -0.28 -35.81 0.14
N ASP A 71 -0.09 -36.45 1.29
CA ASP A 71 -0.44 -37.85 1.50
C ASP A 71 -1.93 -38.10 1.22
N VAL A 72 -2.84 -37.23 1.69
CA VAL A 72 -4.29 -37.35 1.44
C VAL A 72 -4.66 -37.11 -0.03
N MET A 73 -3.98 -36.20 -0.72
CA MET A 73 -4.26 -35.92 -2.14
C MET A 73 -3.75 -37.02 -3.08
N GLU A 74 -2.78 -37.83 -2.63
CA GLU A 74 -2.18 -38.92 -3.40
C GLU A 74 -2.81 -40.29 -3.07
N GLU A 75 -3.81 -40.34 -2.18
CA GLU A 75 -4.58 -41.56 -1.92
C GLU A 75 -5.35 -42.01 -3.18
N GLU A 76 -5.23 -43.31 -3.51
CA GLU A 76 -5.96 -43.92 -4.63
C GLU A 76 -7.47 -43.80 -4.40
N GLY A 77 -8.18 -43.21 -5.38
CA GLY A 77 -9.62 -42.97 -5.32
C GLY A 77 -10.07 -41.50 -5.17
N VAL A 78 -9.15 -40.54 -4.96
CA VAL A 78 -9.52 -39.10 -4.91
C VAL A 78 -9.92 -38.56 -6.29
N TYR A 79 -9.41 -39.17 -7.36
CA TYR A 79 -9.68 -38.78 -8.75
C TYR A 79 -10.47 -39.83 -9.54
N ASP A 80 -10.91 -40.91 -8.91
CA ASP A 80 -11.71 -41.93 -9.60
C ASP A 80 -13.19 -41.50 -9.62
N VAL A 81 -13.60 -40.91 -10.76
CA VAL A 81 -15.00 -40.68 -11.15
C VAL A 81 -15.41 -41.73 -12.16
#